data_AF-A0A803MDL7-F1
#
_entry.id   AF-A0A803MDL7-F1
#
_cell.length_a   1.000
_cell.length_b   1.000
_cell.length_c   1.000
_cell.angle_alpha   90.00
_cell.angle_beta   90.00
_cell.angle_gamma   90.00
#
_symmetry.space_group_name_H-M   'P 1'
#
loop_
_entity.id
_entity.type
_entity.pdbx_description
1 polymer ?
#
loop_
_entity_poly.entity_id
_entity_poly.type
_entity_poly.pdbx_seq_one_letter_code
_entity_poly.pdbx_strand_id
1 'polypeptide(L)'
;MFMVLLLVLTSKSYELAMGGGADSAVAGPETRKVSISFSCLLQQVVEYLKIPQPAYYLVDTRKNAVKLVPETDPSLGFYVYEGGPAKKVGELRERAAENVFRSLRMEYNIQVGDLTSKKIKKLQRCEFLYQIKRIELESMEREAGKVPVKWPDVPNQKRCKKYVCIDYMDVLRTLIVETKARVSPVETFKLGPAKFISWLTIYAPSIATGMECIFSAVRADCKATKQEAAKRAVDFLRTAYNLDIVDLKYGNGFYAGIKCSLARESYLAAKERVLGIQGALHLAPFLGEDGCITPKSVAHRILTPTLPPPPPHKARARPSFGDRLSQKPFSVPPELDNLFKRRKFD
;
A
#
# COMPACT_ATOMS: atom_id res chain seq x y z
N MET A 1 24.12 -17.43 -24.12
CA MET A 1 24.67 -16.57 -23.05
C MET A 1 23.72 -15.38 -22.87
N PHE A 2 22.75 -15.47 -21.95
CA PHE A 2 21.72 -14.44 -21.77
C PHE A 2 22.06 -13.54 -20.59
N MET A 3 22.39 -12.26 -20.86
CA MET A 3 22.37 -11.22 -19.84
C MET A 3 20.91 -10.91 -19.47
N VAL A 4 20.50 -11.23 -18.24
CA VAL A 4 19.24 -10.74 -17.68
C VAL A 4 19.48 -9.37 -17.08
N LEU A 5 19.08 -8.33 -17.82
CA LEU A 5 19.11 -6.95 -17.36
C LEU A 5 18.02 -6.76 -16.30
N LEU A 6 18.40 -6.83 -15.02
CA LEU A 6 17.47 -6.64 -13.90
C LEU A 6 17.10 -5.16 -13.77
N LEU A 7 15.94 -4.81 -14.31
CA LEU A 7 15.41 -3.44 -14.34
C LEU A 7 15.17 -2.89 -12.93
N VAL A 8 16.01 -1.93 -12.53
CA VAL A 8 15.83 -1.11 -11.32
C VAL A 8 14.75 -0.05 -11.59
N LEU A 9 13.48 -0.45 -11.52
CA LEU A 9 12.33 0.47 -11.52
C LEU A 9 11.29 0.01 -10.49
N THR A 10 11.02 0.88 -9.51
CA THR A 10 9.72 1.11 -8.80
C THR A 10 9.86 1.84 -7.46
N SER A 11 11.07 2.04 -6.91
CA SER A 11 11.23 2.74 -5.61
C SER A 11 10.75 4.20 -5.63
N LYS A 12 11.00 4.94 -6.72
CA LYS A 12 10.61 6.37 -6.85
C LYS A 12 9.10 6.64 -6.94
N SER A 13 8.26 5.63 -7.16
CA SER A 13 6.81 5.85 -7.38
C SER A 13 5.99 5.98 -6.09
N TYR A 14 6.57 5.69 -4.92
CA TYR A 14 5.81 5.64 -3.65
C TYR A 14 5.83 6.95 -2.84
N GLU A 15 6.88 7.78 -2.93
CA GLU A 15 6.91 9.07 -2.20
C GLU A 15 5.94 10.10 -2.80
N LEU A 16 5.66 10.02 -4.11
CA LEU A 16 4.76 10.93 -4.82
C LEU A 16 3.27 10.80 -4.43
N ALA A 17 2.88 9.75 -3.70
CA ALA A 17 1.49 9.50 -3.31
C ALA A 17 1.09 10.09 -1.95
N MET A 18 2.01 10.68 -1.19
CA MET A 18 1.78 11.16 0.18
C MET A 18 2.15 12.63 0.40
N GLY A 19 2.37 13.40 -0.68
CA GLY A 19 2.69 14.83 -0.64
C GLY A 19 1.49 15.73 -0.36
N GLY A 20 0.86 15.59 0.82
CA GLY A 20 -0.12 16.55 1.34
C GLY A 20 0.58 17.67 2.11
N GLY A 21 0.29 18.93 1.76
CA GLY A 21 1.00 20.09 2.29
C GLY A 21 0.78 20.35 3.79
N ALA A 22 1.76 21.00 4.41
CA ALA A 22 1.55 21.64 5.71
C ALA A 22 0.60 22.83 5.54
N ASP A 23 -0.55 22.80 6.21
CA ASP A 23 -0.94 23.80 7.20
C ASP A 23 -2.28 23.46 7.87
N SER A 24 -2.36 23.70 9.19
CA SER A 24 -3.59 23.77 9.98
C SER A 24 -4.57 22.57 9.92
N ALA A 25 -4.26 21.50 10.66
CA ALA A 25 -5.28 20.60 11.21
C ALA A 25 -4.97 20.30 12.69
N VAL A 26 -6.01 20.22 13.54
CA VAL A 26 -5.86 19.93 14.98
C VAL A 26 -5.23 18.55 15.14
N ALA A 27 -3.99 18.53 15.65
CA ALA A 27 -3.18 17.32 15.69
C ALA A 27 -3.77 16.29 16.67
N GLY A 28 -4.38 15.23 16.11
CA GLY A 28 -4.54 13.98 16.83
C GLY A 28 -3.16 13.39 17.21
N PRO A 29 -3.10 12.44 18.16
CA PRO A 29 -1.84 11.87 18.62
C PRO A 29 -1.06 11.26 17.45
N GLU A 30 0.13 11.81 17.18
CA GLU A 30 0.96 11.48 16.03
C GLU A 30 1.25 9.96 15.96
N THR A 31 0.76 9.30 14.90
CA THR A 31 0.88 7.86 14.71
C THR A 31 2.34 7.48 14.43
N ARG A 32 2.97 6.71 15.33
CA ARG A 32 4.39 6.37 15.23
C ARG A 32 4.62 5.11 14.43
N LYS A 33 5.46 5.18 13.40
CA LYS A 33 5.82 4.02 12.56
C LYS A 33 6.90 3.17 13.23
N VAL A 34 6.67 1.86 13.29
CA VAL A 34 7.63 0.88 13.81
C VAL A 34 7.78 -0.28 12.83
N SER A 35 8.99 -0.52 12.33
CA SER A 35 9.25 -1.64 11.42
C SER A 35 9.50 -2.94 12.18
N ILE A 36 9.06 -4.06 11.62
CA ILE A 36 9.53 -5.38 12.06
C ILE A 36 11.01 -5.56 11.68
N SER A 37 11.75 -6.42 12.39
CA SER A 37 13.09 -6.82 11.94
C SER A 37 12.99 -7.78 10.75
N PHE A 38 13.39 -7.31 9.59
CA PHE A 38 13.64 -8.12 8.40
C PHE A 38 14.87 -9.01 8.60
N SER A 39 15.84 -8.63 9.43
CA SER A 39 16.97 -9.51 9.80
C SER A 39 16.47 -10.80 10.48
N CYS A 40 15.59 -10.69 11.49
CA CYS A 40 14.98 -11.85 12.15
C CYS A 40 14.15 -12.68 11.17
N LEU A 41 13.32 -12.03 10.34
CA LEU A 41 12.48 -12.73 9.37
C LEU A 41 13.29 -13.45 8.28
N LEU A 42 14.40 -12.85 7.83
CA LEU A 42 15.35 -13.49 6.92
C LEU A 42 15.97 -14.73 7.56
N GLN A 43 16.36 -14.67 8.84
CA GLN A 43 16.88 -15.82 9.58
C GLN A 43 15.86 -16.98 9.64
N GLN A 44 14.59 -16.70 9.96
CA GLN A 44 13.52 -17.72 9.95
C GLN A 44 13.36 -18.40 8.58
N VAL A 45 13.51 -17.62 7.51
CA VAL A 45 13.35 -18.09 6.12
C VAL A 45 14.54 -18.92 5.67
N VAL A 46 15.76 -18.47 6.00
CA VAL A 46 17.03 -19.17 5.78
C VAL A 46 17.03 -20.53 6.46
N GLU A 47 16.66 -20.57 7.75
CA GLU A 47 16.53 -21.81 8.53
C GLU A 47 15.48 -22.75 7.93
N TYR A 48 14.30 -22.23 7.58
CA TYR A 48 13.22 -23.01 6.95
C TYR A 48 13.59 -23.57 5.57
N LEU A 49 14.35 -22.82 4.78
CA LEU A 49 14.87 -23.25 3.48
C LEU A 49 16.08 -24.20 3.58
N LYS A 50 16.72 -24.27 4.75
CA LYS A 50 18.01 -24.95 4.98
C LYS A 50 19.15 -24.42 4.09
N ILE A 51 19.14 -23.12 3.81
CA ILE A 51 20.26 -22.45 3.13
C ILE A 51 21.25 -21.90 4.19
N PRO A 52 22.54 -21.72 3.85
CA PRO A 52 23.52 -21.13 4.77
C PRO A 52 23.13 -19.72 5.25
N GLN A 53 23.68 -19.31 6.41
CA GLN A 53 23.33 -18.01 6.97
C GLN A 53 23.96 -16.86 6.14
N PRO A 54 23.20 -15.81 5.83
CA PRO A 54 23.72 -14.67 5.09
C PRO A 54 24.72 -13.88 5.92
N ALA A 55 25.90 -13.65 5.35
CA ALA A 55 26.95 -12.85 5.95
C ALA A 55 26.77 -11.35 5.63
N TYR A 56 27.03 -10.50 6.63
CA TYR A 56 26.94 -9.04 6.51
C TYR A 56 28.35 -8.44 6.44
N TYR A 57 28.63 -7.69 5.38
CA TYR A 57 29.90 -7.02 5.15
C TYR A 57 29.71 -5.51 5.06
N LEU A 58 30.54 -4.75 5.80
CA LEU A 58 30.61 -3.30 5.66
C LEU A 58 31.58 -2.96 4.53
N VAL A 59 31.10 -2.23 3.51
CA VAL A 59 31.82 -2.02 2.25
C VAL A 59 32.56 -0.69 2.25
N ASP A 60 31.90 0.34 2.78
CA ASP A 60 32.39 1.71 2.80
C ASP A 60 31.88 2.35 4.10
N THR A 61 32.81 2.55 5.04
CA THR A 61 32.57 3.19 6.35
C THR A 61 32.22 4.67 6.22
N ARG A 62 32.56 5.33 5.10
CA ARG A 62 32.30 6.76 4.87
C ARG A 62 30.95 6.97 4.19
N LYS A 63 30.53 6.05 3.32
CA LYS A 63 29.22 6.11 2.64
C LYS A 63 28.09 5.40 3.38
N ASN A 64 28.37 4.76 4.52
CA ASN A 64 27.41 3.91 5.23
C ASN A 64 26.80 2.89 4.25
N ALA A 65 27.64 2.01 3.69
CA ALA A 65 27.20 0.96 2.76
C ALA A 65 27.42 -0.44 3.35
N VAL A 66 26.33 -1.17 3.59
CA VAL A 66 26.34 -2.59 3.98
C VAL A 66 25.92 -3.44 2.80
N LYS A 67 26.69 -4.49 2.53
CA LYS A 67 26.36 -5.61 1.65
C LYS A 67 25.94 -6.80 2.49
N LEU A 68 24.85 -7.44 2.10
CA LEU A 68 24.54 -8.79 2.53
C LEU A 68 24.86 -9.75 1.37
N VAL A 69 25.65 -10.78 1.66
CA VAL A 69 25.91 -11.89 0.74
C VAL A 69 25.26 -13.14 1.33
N PRO A 70 24.21 -13.69 0.70
CA PRO A 70 23.77 -15.04 1.04
C PRO A 70 24.89 -15.98 0.60
N GLU A 71 25.39 -16.80 1.52
CA GLU A 71 26.23 -17.94 1.14
C GLU A 71 25.35 -18.95 0.40
N THR A 72 25.32 -18.83 -0.92
CA THR A 72 24.76 -19.80 -1.85
C THR A 72 25.74 -20.95 -2.06
N ASP A 73 25.25 -22.07 -2.58
CA ASP A 73 26.10 -23.13 -3.12
C ASP A 73 27.13 -22.51 -4.10
N PRO A 74 28.43 -22.91 -4.06
CA PRO A 74 29.45 -22.35 -4.95
C PRO A 74 29.10 -22.33 -6.44
N SER A 75 28.20 -23.21 -6.88
CA SER A 75 27.68 -23.27 -8.26
C SER A 75 26.67 -22.17 -8.62
N LEU A 76 26.04 -21.50 -7.64
CA LEU A 76 24.98 -20.51 -7.83
C LEU A 76 25.47 -19.04 -7.85
N GLY A 77 26.73 -18.81 -7.46
CA GLY A 77 27.37 -17.48 -7.46
C GLY A 77 26.91 -16.55 -6.33
N PHE A 78 27.76 -15.59 -5.99
CA PHE A 78 27.52 -14.66 -4.88
C PHE A 78 26.58 -13.53 -5.28
N TYR A 79 25.34 -13.56 -4.77
CA TYR A 79 24.42 -12.43 -4.91
C TYR A 79 24.74 -11.36 -3.86
N VAL A 80 24.83 -10.10 -4.30
CA VAL A 80 25.22 -8.97 -3.44
C VAL A 80 24.04 -8.03 -3.30
N TYR A 81 23.55 -7.84 -2.07
CA TYR A 81 22.42 -6.98 -1.76
C TYR A 81 22.85 -5.77 -0.93
N GLU A 82 22.67 -4.57 -1.47
CA GLU A 82 23.02 -3.32 -0.80
C GLU A 82 21.81 -2.70 -0.07
N GLY A 83 22.05 -2.14 1.12
CA GLY A 83 21.03 -1.41 1.90
C GLY A 83 20.71 0.01 1.42
N GLY A 84 21.41 0.50 0.39
CA GLY A 84 21.37 1.91 -0.04
C GLY A 84 21.97 2.86 1.01
N PRO A 85 21.86 4.19 0.85
CA PRO A 85 22.34 5.16 1.83
C PRO A 85 21.38 5.29 3.03
N ALA A 86 21.92 5.27 4.25
CA ALA A 86 21.18 5.52 5.49
C ALA A 86 22.02 6.23 6.57
N LYS A 87 21.35 6.76 7.61
CA LYS A 87 22.00 7.52 8.67
C LYS A 87 22.67 6.62 9.72
N LYS A 88 22.19 5.38 9.88
CA LYS A 88 22.71 4.41 10.85
C LYS A 88 22.97 3.04 10.20
N VAL A 89 24.02 2.35 10.66
CA VAL A 89 24.39 1.02 10.14
C VAL A 89 23.27 -0.02 10.32
N GLY A 90 22.48 0.06 11.40
CA GLY A 90 21.32 -0.81 11.61
C GLY A 90 20.22 -0.66 10.54
N GLU A 91 19.97 0.56 10.05
CA GLU A 91 18.98 0.83 9.00
C GLU A 91 19.41 0.20 7.67
N LEU A 92 20.72 0.25 7.36
CA LEU A 92 21.29 -0.43 6.19
C LEU A 92 21.11 -1.94 6.27
N ARG A 93 21.37 -2.50 7.45
CA ARG A 93 21.29 -3.94 7.72
C ARG A 93 19.89 -4.46 7.46
N GLU A 94 18.88 -3.78 8.00
CA GLU A 94 17.47 -4.14 7.83
C GLU A 94 17.01 -3.97 6.37
N ARG A 95 17.43 -2.91 5.66
CA ARG A 95 17.13 -2.76 4.22
C ARG A 95 17.80 -3.83 3.35
N ALA A 96 19.05 -4.19 3.64
CA ALA A 96 19.74 -5.27 2.94
C ALA A 96 19.03 -6.62 3.20
N ALA A 97 18.65 -6.90 4.45
CA ALA A 97 17.88 -8.09 4.81
C ALA A 97 16.49 -8.12 4.13
N GLU A 98 15.79 -6.98 4.05
CA GLU A 98 14.52 -6.86 3.33
C GLU A 98 14.69 -7.18 1.83
N ASN A 99 15.71 -6.61 1.18
CA ASN A 99 15.98 -6.84 -0.24
C ASN A 99 16.27 -8.33 -0.53
N VAL A 100 17.10 -8.97 0.29
CA VAL A 100 17.41 -10.41 0.18
C VAL A 100 16.15 -11.25 0.39
N PHE A 101 15.38 -10.96 1.44
CA PHE A 101 14.13 -11.65 1.70
C PHE A 101 13.15 -11.51 0.52
N ARG A 102 13.03 -10.32 -0.07
CA ARG A 102 12.17 -10.06 -1.24
C ARG A 102 12.59 -10.93 -2.44
N SER A 103 13.89 -11.10 -2.71
CA SER A 103 14.38 -12.03 -3.73
C SER A 103 14.06 -13.50 -3.41
N LEU A 104 14.43 -13.98 -2.22
CA LEU A 104 14.16 -15.36 -1.80
C LEU A 104 12.66 -15.69 -1.84
N ARG A 105 11.80 -14.72 -1.49
CA ARG A 105 10.35 -14.84 -1.57
C ARG A 105 9.86 -15.10 -3.00
N MET A 106 10.44 -14.42 -3.99
CA MET A 106 10.09 -14.59 -5.41
C MET A 106 10.64 -15.91 -5.95
N GLU A 107 11.91 -16.21 -5.69
CA GLU A 107 12.61 -17.41 -6.15
C GLU A 107 11.95 -18.71 -5.62
N TYR A 108 11.69 -18.77 -4.31
CA TYR A 108 11.14 -19.97 -3.65
C TYR A 108 9.62 -19.93 -3.46
N ASN A 109 8.92 -18.92 -4.01
CA ASN A 109 7.47 -18.69 -3.89
C ASN A 109 6.95 -18.82 -2.44
N ILE A 110 7.57 -18.05 -1.53
CA ILE A 110 7.32 -18.13 -0.09
C ILE A 110 6.10 -17.27 0.27
N GLN A 111 5.14 -17.83 0.99
CA GLN A 111 4.06 -17.05 1.59
C GLN A 111 4.39 -16.72 3.05
N VAL A 112 4.51 -15.42 3.37
CA VAL A 112 4.65 -14.99 4.77
C VAL A 112 3.29 -14.67 5.40
N GLY A 113 3.06 -15.23 6.59
CA GLY A 113 2.01 -14.86 7.53
C GLY A 113 2.48 -13.74 8.45
N ASP A 114 2.13 -12.50 8.11
CA ASP A 114 2.39 -11.29 8.88
C ASP A 114 1.12 -10.74 9.57
N LEU A 115 1.23 -9.58 10.23
CA LEU A 115 0.13 -8.98 10.98
C LEU A 115 -1.07 -8.69 10.06
N THR A 116 -0.79 -8.12 8.89
CA THR A 116 -1.81 -7.70 7.92
C THR A 116 -2.41 -8.85 7.10
N SER A 117 -1.70 -9.99 6.95
CA SER A 117 -2.11 -11.14 6.10
C SER A 117 -3.57 -11.59 6.29
N LYS A 118 -4.05 -11.74 7.52
CA LYS A 118 -5.42 -12.22 7.81
C LYS A 118 -6.47 -11.18 7.40
N LYS A 119 -6.19 -9.89 7.60
CA LYS A 119 -7.06 -8.78 7.18
C LYS A 119 -7.13 -8.70 5.65
N ILE A 120 -5.98 -8.75 4.97
CA ILE A 120 -5.89 -8.79 3.51
C ILE A 120 -6.68 -9.98 2.93
N LYS A 121 -6.46 -11.20 3.43
CA LYS A 121 -7.19 -12.40 2.97
C LYS A 121 -8.71 -12.28 3.18
N LYS A 122 -9.17 -11.66 4.28
CA LYS A 122 -10.61 -11.39 4.49
C LYS A 122 -11.15 -10.41 3.44
N LEU A 123 -10.45 -9.31 3.18
CA LEU A 123 -10.85 -8.29 2.20
C LEU A 123 -10.88 -8.85 0.77
N GLN A 124 -9.87 -9.62 0.36
CA GLN A 124 -9.83 -10.31 -0.94
C GLN A 124 -10.98 -11.31 -1.11
N ARG A 125 -11.37 -12.01 -0.04
CA ARG A 125 -12.53 -12.92 -0.07
C ARG A 125 -13.84 -12.14 -0.19
N CYS A 126 -13.97 -10.99 0.47
CA CYS A 126 -15.14 -10.12 0.32
C CYS A 126 -15.24 -9.51 -1.09
N GLU A 127 -14.12 -9.00 -1.64
CA GLU A 127 -14.02 -8.51 -3.03
C GLU A 127 -14.58 -9.56 -4.02
N PHE A 128 -14.09 -10.79 -3.95
CA PHE A 128 -14.52 -11.90 -4.79
C PHE A 128 -16.01 -12.24 -4.64
N LEU A 129 -16.54 -12.26 -3.41
CA LEU A 129 -17.96 -12.52 -3.17
C LEU A 129 -18.86 -11.42 -3.76
N TYR A 130 -18.44 -10.16 -3.72
CA TYR A 130 -19.17 -9.07 -4.38
C TYR A 130 -19.08 -9.16 -5.91
N GLN A 131 -17.92 -9.54 -6.45
CA GLN A 131 -17.76 -9.78 -7.90
C GLN A 131 -18.69 -10.90 -8.40
N ILE A 132 -18.75 -12.04 -7.70
CA ILE A 132 -19.69 -13.14 -8.02
C ILE A 132 -21.14 -12.65 -8.01
N LYS A 133 -21.57 -11.99 -6.93
CA LYS A 133 -22.96 -11.50 -6.83
C LYS A 133 -23.32 -10.45 -7.87
N ARG A 134 -22.35 -9.62 -8.29
CA ARG A 134 -22.57 -8.66 -9.38
C ARG A 134 -22.75 -9.37 -10.71
N ILE A 135 -21.91 -10.37 -10.99
CA ILE A 135 -21.98 -11.18 -12.22
C ILE A 135 -23.29 -11.99 -12.29
N GLU A 136 -23.75 -12.52 -11.17
CA GLU A 136 -25.06 -13.18 -11.03
C GLU A 136 -26.20 -12.22 -11.44
N LEU A 137 -26.25 -11.01 -10.88
CA LEU A 137 -27.24 -9.99 -11.25
C LEU A 137 -27.13 -9.55 -12.73
N GLU A 138 -25.92 -9.29 -13.22
CA GLU A 138 -25.67 -8.97 -14.63
C GLU A 138 -26.04 -10.11 -15.59
N SER A 139 -26.12 -11.36 -15.10
CA SER A 139 -26.58 -12.51 -15.87
C SER A 139 -28.10 -12.66 -15.88
N MET A 140 -28.81 -12.10 -14.90
CA MET A 140 -30.28 -11.97 -14.92
C MET A 140 -30.74 -10.87 -15.87
N GLU A 141 -29.96 -9.79 -16.00
CA GLU A 141 -30.21 -8.68 -16.92
C GLU A 141 -29.99 -9.06 -18.40
N ARG A 142 -29.12 -10.05 -18.66
CA ARG A 142 -28.91 -10.61 -19.99
C ARG A 142 -29.93 -11.72 -20.26
N GLU A 143 -30.76 -11.54 -21.28
CA GLU A 143 -31.63 -12.61 -21.79
C GLU A 143 -30.87 -13.94 -21.93
N ALA A 144 -31.52 -15.03 -21.53
CA ALA A 144 -30.90 -16.35 -21.46
C ALA A 144 -30.27 -16.77 -22.80
N GLY A 145 -28.95 -17.00 -22.79
CA GLY A 145 -28.24 -17.79 -23.81
C GLY A 145 -27.21 -17.08 -24.69
N LYS A 146 -27.03 -15.75 -24.64
CA LYS A 146 -26.19 -15.05 -25.64
C LYS A 146 -24.67 -14.96 -25.34
N VAL A 147 -24.21 -15.03 -24.08
CA VAL A 147 -22.76 -14.99 -23.74
C VAL A 147 -22.44 -15.85 -22.50
N PRO A 148 -21.41 -16.72 -22.53
CA PRO A 148 -20.96 -17.44 -21.35
C PRO A 148 -20.54 -16.52 -20.20
N VAL A 149 -20.99 -16.82 -18.98
CA VAL A 149 -20.60 -16.07 -17.79
C VAL A 149 -19.15 -16.35 -17.44
N LYS A 150 -18.27 -15.35 -17.59
CA LYS A 150 -16.87 -15.43 -17.15
C LYS A 150 -16.79 -15.19 -15.64
N TRP A 151 -16.78 -16.29 -14.88
CA TRP A 151 -16.55 -16.26 -13.45
C TRP A 151 -15.10 -15.83 -13.12
N PRO A 152 -14.87 -15.06 -12.04
CA PRO A 152 -13.54 -14.74 -11.57
C PRO A 152 -12.87 -15.98 -10.96
N ASP A 153 -11.54 -16.06 -11.06
CA ASP A 153 -10.77 -17.10 -10.39
C ASP A 153 -10.88 -16.98 -8.87
N VAL A 154 -11.04 -18.11 -8.17
CA VAL A 154 -11.09 -18.16 -6.70
C VAL A 154 -9.77 -17.62 -6.13
N PRO A 155 -9.77 -16.57 -5.28
CA PRO A 155 -8.54 -15.94 -4.79
C PRO A 155 -7.61 -16.92 -4.07
N ASN A 156 -6.49 -17.26 -4.73
CA ASN A 156 -5.36 -18.01 -4.20
C ASN A 156 -5.73 -19.25 -3.36
N GLN A 157 -6.45 -20.20 -3.97
CA GLN A 157 -6.61 -21.55 -3.41
C GLN A 157 -5.36 -22.44 -3.64
N LYS A 158 -4.42 -22.02 -4.50
CA LYS A 158 -3.08 -22.62 -4.61
C LYS A 158 -2.34 -22.44 -3.28
N ARG A 159 -2.33 -23.48 -2.45
CA ARG A 159 -1.49 -23.56 -1.24
C ARG A 159 -0.03 -23.38 -1.67
N CYS A 160 0.60 -22.25 -1.31
CA CYS A 160 2.04 -22.11 -1.41
C CYS A 160 2.68 -23.26 -0.63
N LYS A 161 3.58 -24.03 -1.26
CA LYS A 161 4.23 -25.18 -0.63
C LYS A 161 5.11 -24.77 0.57
N LYS A 162 5.54 -23.50 0.60
CA LYS A 162 6.40 -22.90 1.62
C LYS A 162 5.66 -21.75 2.30
N TYR A 163 5.45 -21.87 3.62
CA TYR A 163 4.76 -20.88 4.44
C TYR A 163 5.53 -20.61 5.72
N VAL A 164 5.84 -19.34 5.98
CA VAL A 164 6.58 -18.88 7.17
C VAL A 164 5.71 -17.85 7.91
N CYS A 165 5.56 -17.97 9.23
CA CYS A 165 4.97 -16.90 10.04
C CYS A 165 6.10 -16.04 10.61
N ILE A 166 5.87 -14.72 10.70
CA ILE A 166 6.71 -13.84 11.52
C ILE A 166 6.72 -14.35 12.97
N ASP A 167 7.85 -14.25 13.66
CA ASP A 167 7.87 -14.52 15.11
C ASP A 167 7.22 -13.34 15.87
N TYR A 168 6.06 -13.58 16.48
CA TYR A 168 5.38 -12.55 17.27
C TYR A 168 6.10 -12.23 18.57
N MET A 169 6.99 -13.11 19.07
CA MET A 169 7.86 -12.81 20.21
C MET A 169 8.92 -11.76 19.84
N ASP A 170 9.48 -11.85 18.63
CA ASP A 170 10.47 -10.87 18.16
C ASP A 170 9.82 -9.52 17.85
N VAL A 171 8.64 -9.52 17.21
CA VAL A 171 7.85 -8.28 17.06
C VAL A 171 7.51 -7.68 18.42
N LEU A 172 7.10 -8.50 19.40
CA LEU A 172 6.83 -8.03 20.77
C LEU A 172 8.08 -7.41 21.42
N ARG A 173 9.26 -8.01 21.27
CA ARG A 173 10.54 -7.46 21.74
C ARG A 173 10.84 -6.09 21.11
N THR A 174 10.66 -5.95 19.79
CA THR A 174 10.79 -4.64 19.11
C THR A 174 9.83 -3.61 19.70
N LEU A 175 8.54 -3.95 19.85
CA LEU A 175 7.56 -3.01 20.42
C LEU A 175 7.86 -2.64 21.88
N ILE A 176 8.37 -3.57 22.70
CA ILE A 176 8.79 -3.29 24.08
C ILE A 176 9.88 -2.21 24.12
N VAL A 177 10.90 -2.32 23.26
CA VAL A 177 11.99 -1.34 23.18
C VAL A 177 11.48 0.03 22.73
N GLU A 178 10.66 0.08 21.69
CA GLU A 178 10.13 1.33 21.11
C GLU A 178 9.13 2.05 22.04
N THR A 179 8.23 1.30 22.68
CA THR A 179 7.21 1.86 23.58
C THR A 179 7.72 2.12 25.00
N LYS A 180 8.85 1.50 25.38
CA LYS A 180 9.35 1.39 26.76
C LYS A 180 8.33 0.75 27.73
N ALA A 181 7.33 0.03 27.22
CA ALA A 181 6.39 -0.71 28.04
C ALA A 181 7.12 -1.83 28.80
N ARG A 182 6.85 -1.99 30.09
CA ARG A 182 7.39 -3.12 30.86
C ARG A 182 6.48 -4.32 30.62
N VAL A 183 7.04 -5.44 30.18
CA VAL A 183 6.27 -6.65 29.86
C VAL A 183 6.91 -7.85 30.56
N SER A 184 6.08 -8.72 31.15
CA SER A 184 6.56 -9.96 31.78
C SER A 184 7.08 -10.96 30.74
N PRO A 185 7.89 -11.95 31.15
CA PRO A 185 8.10 -13.16 30.35
C PRO A 185 6.76 -13.81 29.96
N VAL A 186 6.75 -14.55 28.85
CA VAL A 186 5.58 -15.34 28.44
C VAL A 186 5.57 -16.66 29.20
N GLU A 187 4.69 -16.74 30.19
CA GLU A 187 4.46 -17.92 31.00
C GLU A 187 3.55 -18.92 30.27
N THR A 188 3.58 -20.19 30.67
CA THR A 188 2.75 -21.22 30.06
C THR A 188 2.38 -22.30 31.07
N PHE A 189 1.09 -22.58 31.18
CA PHE A 189 0.55 -23.62 32.03
C PHE A 189 0.00 -24.77 31.20
N LYS A 190 0.20 -25.99 31.69
CA LYS A 190 -0.35 -27.22 31.10
C LYS A 190 -1.62 -27.60 31.86
N LEU A 191 -2.77 -27.28 31.27
CA LEU A 191 -4.10 -27.61 31.79
C LEU A 191 -4.43 -29.12 31.72
N GLY A 192 -3.68 -29.88 30.92
CA GLY A 192 -3.86 -31.33 30.81
C GLY A 192 -3.08 -31.95 29.65
N PRO A 193 -3.36 -33.21 29.29
CA PRO A 193 -2.81 -33.84 28.07
C PRO A 193 -3.17 -33.00 26.85
N ALA A 194 -2.15 -32.58 26.09
CA ALA A 194 -2.30 -31.72 24.90
C ALA A 194 -3.22 -30.49 25.10
N LYS A 195 -3.13 -29.85 26.28
CA LYS A 195 -3.84 -28.59 26.58
C LYS A 195 -2.90 -27.63 27.31
N PHE A 196 -2.48 -26.59 26.61
CA PHE A 196 -1.65 -25.50 27.11
C PHE A 196 -2.40 -24.18 27.04
N ILE A 197 -2.05 -23.26 27.92
CA ILE A 197 -2.42 -21.83 27.86
C ILE A 197 -1.17 -21.01 28.18
N SER A 198 -0.94 -19.92 27.44
CA SER A 198 0.16 -18.99 27.70
C SER A 198 -0.38 -17.60 28.01
N TRP A 199 0.32 -16.86 28.85
CA TRP A 199 -0.02 -15.46 29.16
C TRP A 199 1.23 -14.61 29.37
N LEU A 200 1.00 -13.31 29.41
CA LEU A 200 1.97 -12.28 29.79
C LEU A 200 1.22 -11.06 30.36
N THR A 201 1.91 -10.25 31.15
CA THR A 201 1.38 -9.01 31.72
C THR A 201 2.12 -7.82 31.15
N ILE A 202 1.38 -6.81 30.68
CA ILE A 202 1.90 -5.52 30.19
C ILE A 202 1.64 -4.47 31.27
N TYR A 203 2.67 -3.74 31.66
CA TYR A 203 2.62 -2.61 32.57
C TYR A 203 2.93 -1.34 31.78
N ALA A 204 1.97 -0.42 31.71
CA ALA A 204 2.12 0.83 30.98
C ALA A 204 1.30 1.94 31.65
N PRO A 205 1.80 3.19 31.72
CA PRO A 205 1.08 4.32 32.33
C PRO A 205 -0.24 4.67 31.63
N SER A 206 -0.44 4.24 30.39
CA SER A 206 -1.68 4.41 29.62
C SER A 206 -2.79 3.42 29.99
N ILE A 207 -2.52 2.46 30.88
CA ILE A 207 -3.49 1.45 31.32
C ILE A 207 -4.11 1.91 32.66
N ALA A 208 -5.43 2.06 32.70
CA ALA A 208 -6.14 2.58 33.88
C ALA A 208 -5.93 1.74 35.16
N THR A 209 -5.77 0.43 35.01
CA THR A 209 -5.46 -0.54 36.09
C THR A 209 -3.95 -0.67 36.38
N GLY A 210 -3.09 0.10 35.71
CA GLY A 210 -1.62 0.00 35.77
C GLY A 210 -1.03 -1.23 35.06
N MET A 211 -1.81 -2.27 34.83
CA MET A 211 -1.42 -3.47 34.09
C MET A 211 -2.58 -4.12 33.32
N GLU A 212 -2.26 -4.82 32.24
CA GLU A 212 -3.16 -5.65 31.44
C GLU A 212 -2.58 -7.08 31.33
N CYS A 213 -3.42 -8.10 31.56
CA CYS A 213 -3.02 -9.51 31.46
C CYS A 213 -3.57 -10.16 30.18
N ILE A 214 -2.68 -10.63 29.30
CA ILE A 214 -3.03 -11.10 27.97
C ILE A 214 -2.85 -12.61 27.85
N PHE A 215 -3.95 -13.31 27.63
CA PHE A 215 -4.01 -14.78 27.56
C PHE A 215 -4.17 -15.28 26.12
N SER A 216 -3.56 -16.43 25.80
CA SER A 216 -3.84 -17.20 24.58
C SER A 216 -5.17 -17.96 24.70
N ALA A 217 -5.72 -18.44 23.58
CA ALA A 217 -6.65 -19.57 23.63
C ALA A 217 -5.93 -20.86 24.12
N VAL A 218 -6.69 -21.83 24.62
CA VAL A 218 -6.16 -23.16 24.96
C VAL A 218 -5.85 -23.95 23.68
N ARG A 219 -4.66 -24.52 23.57
CA ARG A 219 -4.25 -25.32 22.38
C ARG A 219 -3.38 -26.52 22.74
N ALA A 220 -3.22 -27.44 21.79
CA ALA A 220 -2.36 -28.62 21.91
C ALA A 220 -0.86 -28.34 21.77
N ASP A 221 -0.47 -27.26 21.08
CA ASP A 221 0.93 -26.88 20.90
C ASP A 221 1.29 -25.67 21.79
N CYS A 222 2.26 -25.89 22.68
CA CYS A 222 2.87 -24.88 23.54
C CYS A 222 3.52 -23.73 22.75
N LYS A 223 4.15 -24.00 21.61
CA LYS A 223 4.75 -22.94 20.76
C LYS A 223 3.65 -22.05 20.18
N ALA A 224 2.56 -22.65 19.68
CA ALA A 224 1.40 -21.92 19.19
C ALA A 224 0.70 -21.08 20.26
N THR A 225 0.61 -21.52 21.53
CA THR A 225 0.01 -20.68 22.60
C THR A 225 0.87 -19.47 22.91
N LYS A 226 2.21 -19.62 22.98
CA LYS A 226 3.14 -18.49 23.18
C LYS A 226 3.05 -17.47 22.05
N GLN A 227 3.06 -17.94 20.80
CA GLN A 227 2.87 -17.08 19.62
C GLN A 227 1.51 -16.38 19.61
N GLU A 228 0.44 -17.02 20.09
CA GLU A 228 -0.88 -16.39 20.18
C GLU A 228 -0.94 -15.33 21.30
N ALA A 229 -0.36 -15.58 22.47
CA ALA A 229 -0.27 -14.59 23.54
C ALA A 229 0.56 -13.37 23.09
N ALA A 230 1.74 -13.60 22.50
CA ALA A 230 2.59 -12.55 21.96
C ALA A 230 1.89 -11.75 20.84
N LYS A 231 1.15 -12.42 19.94
CA LYS A 231 0.34 -11.74 18.92
C LYS A 231 -0.70 -10.80 19.53
N ARG A 232 -1.45 -11.27 20.53
CA ARG A 232 -2.46 -10.45 21.22
C ARG A 232 -1.81 -9.25 21.93
N ALA A 233 -0.62 -9.44 22.50
CA ALA A 233 0.18 -8.36 23.11
C ALA A 233 0.68 -7.33 22.08
N VAL A 234 1.12 -7.79 20.91
CA VAL A 234 1.48 -6.92 19.77
C VAL A 234 0.26 -6.12 19.28
N ASP A 235 -0.90 -6.76 19.13
CA ASP A 235 -2.15 -6.09 18.76
C ASP A 235 -2.60 -5.08 19.84
N PHE A 236 -2.39 -5.36 21.13
CA PHE A 236 -2.65 -4.46 22.25
C PHE A 236 -1.72 -3.24 22.24
N LEU A 237 -0.39 -3.46 22.23
CA LEU A 237 0.60 -2.36 22.23
C LEU A 237 0.41 -1.44 21.01
N ARG A 238 0.09 -2.01 19.85
CA ARG A 238 -0.22 -1.22 18.64
C ARG A 238 -1.37 -0.23 18.90
N THR A 239 -2.45 -0.69 19.52
CA THR A 239 -3.62 0.16 19.81
C THR A 239 -3.34 1.13 20.95
N ALA A 240 -2.75 0.67 22.06
CA ALA A 240 -2.51 1.46 23.26
C ALA A 240 -1.50 2.61 23.09
N TYR A 241 -0.59 2.50 22.10
CA TYR A 241 0.43 3.50 21.79
C TYR A 241 0.25 4.17 20.41
N ASN A 242 -0.88 3.94 19.72
CA ASN A 242 -1.15 4.40 18.36
C ASN A 242 0.04 4.15 17.38
N LEU A 243 0.47 2.90 17.29
CA LEU A 243 1.59 2.50 16.45
C LEU A 243 1.12 2.03 15.08
N ASP A 244 1.88 2.36 14.05
CA ASP A 244 1.70 1.86 12.70
C ASP A 244 2.84 0.89 12.34
N ILE A 245 2.53 -0.40 12.36
CA ILE A 245 3.54 -1.47 12.23
C ILE A 245 3.83 -1.73 10.75
N VAL A 246 5.05 -1.43 10.31
CA VAL A 246 5.51 -1.67 8.95
C VAL A 246 5.94 -3.13 8.82
N ASP A 247 5.07 -3.95 8.21
CA ASP A 247 5.32 -5.34 7.84
C ASP A 247 5.54 -5.51 6.32
N LEU A 248 5.85 -6.73 5.87
CA LEU A 248 6.07 -7.08 4.46
C LEU A 248 4.90 -6.80 3.50
N LYS A 249 3.71 -6.55 4.05
CA LYS A 249 2.50 -6.21 3.30
C LYS A 249 1.90 -4.88 3.77
N TYR A 250 2.73 -4.02 4.37
CA TYR A 250 2.39 -2.63 4.62
C TYR A 250 1.87 -1.96 3.33
N GLY A 251 0.83 -1.13 3.45
CA GLY A 251 0.08 -0.57 2.32
C GLY A 251 -0.85 -1.55 1.58
N ASN A 252 -0.51 -2.84 1.43
CA ASN A 252 -1.37 -3.81 0.72
C ASN A 252 -2.73 -4.01 1.41
N GLY A 253 -2.80 -3.83 2.73
CA GLY A 253 -4.05 -3.82 3.49
C GLY A 253 -5.02 -2.71 3.08
N PHE A 254 -4.50 -1.53 2.73
CA PHE A 254 -5.27 -0.39 2.26
C PHE A 254 -5.80 -0.64 0.84
N TYR A 255 -4.93 -1.08 -0.07
CA TYR A 255 -5.30 -1.43 -1.45
C TYR A 255 -6.35 -2.56 -1.52
N ALA A 256 -6.22 -3.60 -0.69
CA ALA A 256 -7.25 -4.64 -0.57
C ALA A 256 -8.58 -4.09 -0.01
N GLY A 257 -8.52 -3.06 0.85
CA GLY A 257 -9.68 -2.35 1.37
C GLY A 257 -10.42 -1.57 0.27
N ILE A 258 -9.68 -0.81 -0.54
CA ILE A 258 -10.21 -0.10 -1.72
C ILE A 258 -10.87 -1.08 -2.68
N LYS A 259 -10.18 -2.15 -3.08
CA LYS A 259 -10.73 -3.16 -3.99
C LYS A 259 -12.02 -3.80 -3.48
N CYS A 260 -12.05 -4.20 -2.22
CA CYS A 260 -13.25 -4.74 -1.57
C CYS A 260 -14.41 -3.72 -1.56
N SER A 261 -14.10 -2.43 -1.39
CA SER A 261 -15.09 -1.35 -1.35
C SER A 261 -15.69 -1.07 -2.73
N LEU A 262 -14.84 -0.91 -3.75
CA LEU A 262 -15.26 -0.72 -5.15
C LEU A 262 -16.07 -1.93 -5.65
N ALA A 263 -15.69 -3.15 -5.27
CA ALA A 263 -16.47 -4.35 -5.60
C ALA A 263 -17.86 -4.34 -4.95
N ARG A 264 -17.97 -3.90 -3.68
CA ARG A 264 -19.26 -3.72 -2.97
C ARG A 264 -20.13 -2.68 -3.66
N GLU A 265 -19.59 -1.50 -3.97
CA GLU A 265 -20.32 -0.40 -4.61
C GLU A 265 -20.81 -0.81 -6.00
N SER A 266 -19.95 -1.46 -6.78
CA SER A 266 -20.30 -2.01 -8.09
C SER A 266 -21.40 -3.10 -8.01
N TYR A 267 -21.39 -3.94 -6.98
CA TYR A 267 -22.49 -4.87 -6.69
C TYR A 267 -23.80 -4.15 -6.32
N LEU A 268 -23.74 -3.12 -5.46
CA LEU A 268 -24.94 -2.38 -5.05
C LEU A 268 -25.59 -1.64 -6.22
N ALA A 269 -24.79 -1.00 -7.09
CA ALA A 269 -25.28 -0.36 -8.30
C ALA A 269 -25.93 -1.36 -9.29
N ALA A 270 -25.40 -2.58 -9.40
CA ALA A 270 -26.06 -3.64 -10.17
C ALA A 270 -27.36 -4.12 -9.51
N LYS A 271 -27.40 -4.22 -8.17
CA LYS A 271 -28.59 -4.63 -7.42
C LYS A 271 -29.73 -3.62 -7.57
N GLU A 272 -29.42 -2.33 -7.49
CA GLU A 272 -30.39 -1.25 -7.68
C GLU A 272 -30.95 -1.25 -9.11
N ARG A 273 -30.08 -1.38 -10.12
CA ARG A 273 -30.49 -1.45 -11.53
C ARG A 273 -31.36 -2.66 -11.87
N VAL A 274 -30.95 -3.85 -11.43
CA VAL A 274 -31.58 -5.13 -11.83
C VAL A 274 -32.81 -5.48 -11.00
N LEU A 275 -32.85 -5.10 -9.72
CA LEU A 275 -33.94 -5.47 -8.81
C LEU A 275 -34.77 -4.27 -8.33
N GLY A 276 -34.42 -3.03 -8.68
CA GLY A 276 -35.05 -1.81 -8.15
C GLY A 276 -34.78 -1.56 -6.66
N ILE A 277 -33.93 -2.38 -6.01
CA ILE A 277 -33.67 -2.29 -4.57
C ILE A 277 -32.53 -1.32 -4.32
N GLN A 278 -32.88 -0.07 -4.03
CA GLN A 278 -31.92 0.94 -3.58
C GLN A 278 -31.27 0.52 -2.25
N GLY A 279 -29.95 0.36 -2.28
CA GLY A 279 -29.16 0.05 -1.08
C GLY A 279 -28.69 1.33 -0.39
N ALA A 280 -28.46 1.27 0.92
CA ALA A 280 -27.77 2.34 1.64
C ALA A 280 -26.32 2.45 1.14
N LEU A 281 -26.09 3.37 0.19
CA LEU A 281 -24.79 3.74 -0.36
C LEU A 281 -24.00 4.58 0.65
N HIS A 282 -23.64 3.96 1.77
CA HIS A 282 -22.48 4.42 2.52
C HIS A 282 -21.24 4.15 1.66
N LEU A 283 -20.68 5.22 1.09
CA LEU A 283 -19.33 5.26 0.55
C LEU A 283 -18.36 4.70 1.59
N ALA A 284 -17.35 3.96 1.14
CA ALA A 284 -16.33 3.50 2.07
C ALA A 284 -15.60 4.70 2.71
N PRO A 285 -15.33 4.71 4.04
CA PRO A 285 -14.70 5.86 4.70
C PRO A 285 -13.34 6.28 4.12
N PHE A 286 -12.67 5.39 3.38
CA PHE A 286 -11.40 5.63 2.69
C PHE A 286 -11.55 6.43 1.37
N LEU A 287 -12.79 6.68 0.94
CA LEU A 287 -13.20 7.58 -0.13
C LEU A 287 -13.99 8.78 0.44
N GLY A 288 -13.89 9.02 1.75
CA GLY A 288 -14.47 10.20 2.40
C GLY A 288 -13.89 11.49 1.84
N GLU A 289 -14.71 12.53 1.80
CA GLU A 289 -14.48 13.78 1.06
C GLU A 289 -13.41 14.71 1.66
N ASP A 290 -12.14 14.29 1.64
CA ASP A 290 -11.03 15.25 1.71
C ASP A 290 -10.91 15.98 0.35
N GLY A 291 -11.70 17.06 0.19
CA GLY A 291 -11.35 18.15 -0.73
C GLY A 291 -12.32 18.51 -1.87
N CYS A 292 -13.52 17.96 -1.95
CA CYS A 292 -14.50 18.33 -3.02
C CYS A 292 -15.95 18.48 -2.52
N ILE A 293 -16.16 19.29 -1.47
CA ILE A 293 -17.50 19.86 -1.21
C ILE A 293 -17.82 20.83 -2.34
N THR A 294 -18.53 20.38 -3.37
CA THR A 294 -19.17 21.29 -4.33
C THR A 294 -20.23 22.08 -3.56
N PRO A 295 -20.12 23.42 -3.41
CA PRO A 295 -21.05 24.15 -2.56
C PRO A 295 -22.45 24.13 -3.15
N LYS A 296 -23.37 23.35 -2.55
CA LYS A 296 -24.79 23.32 -2.91
C LYS A 296 -25.54 24.60 -2.48
N SER A 297 -24.86 25.54 -1.84
CA SER A 297 -25.37 26.86 -1.50
C SER A 297 -25.61 27.71 -2.76
N VAL A 298 -26.83 28.23 -2.90
CA VAL A 298 -27.25 29.11 -4.00
C VAL A 298 -26.32 30.33 -4.18
N ALA A 299 -25.66 30.78 -3.10
CA ALA A 299 -24.69 31.88 -3.06
C ALA A 299 -23.42 31.68 -3.91
N HIS A 300 -23.14 30.48 -4.42
CA HIS A 300 -21.95 30.20 -5.24
C HIS A 300 -22.28 29.72 -6.67
N ARG A 301 -23.51 29.93 -7.13
CA ARG A 301 -23.80 29.84 -8.58
C ARG A 301 -23.09 30.97 -9.30
N ILE A 302 -22.11 30.62 -10.14
CA ILE A 302 -21.66 31.50 -11.22
C ILE A 302 -22.90 31.83 -12.06
N LEU A 303 -23.22 33.12 -12.18
CA LEU A 303 -24.33 33.58 -13.03
C LEU A 303 -24.05 33.12 -14.46
N THR A 304 -24.95 32.31 -15.01
CA THR A 304 -24.90 31.90 -16.41
C THR A 304 -24.88 33.16 -17.27
N PRO A 305 -23.91 33.34 -18.19
CA PRO A 305 -23.92 34.48 -19.09
C PRO A 305 -25.22 34.43 -19.91
N THR A 306 -26.08 35.42 -19.72
CA THR A 306 -27.25 35.60 -20.60
C THR A 306 -26.76 35.76 -22.02
N LEU A 307 -27.10 34.80 -22.88
CA LEU A 307 -26.93 34.91 -24.33
C LEU A 307 -27.50 36.26 -24.79
N PRO A 308 -26.77 37.06 -25.58
CA PRO A 308 -27.33 38.27 -26.15
C PRO A 308 -28.52 37.90 -27.05
N PRO A 309 -29.56 38.74 -27.11
CA PRO A 309 -30.73 38.45 -27.94
C PRO A 309 -30.30 38.32 -29.42
N PRO A 310 -30.93 37.41 -30.19
CA PRO A 310 -30.59 37.23 -31.59
C PRO A 310 -30.82 38.53 -32.38
N PRO A 311 -29.92 38.90 -33.30
CA PRO A 311 -30.06 40.13 -34.06
C PRO A 311 -31.31 40.09 -34.96
N PRO A 312 -32.02 41.21 -35.14
CA PRO A 312 -33.22 41.25 -35.96
C PRO A 312 -32.89 40.95 -37.43
N HIS A 313 -33.58 39.96 -38.00
CA HIS A 313 -33.49 39.65 -39.42
C HIS A 313 -33.82 40.90 -40.26
N LYS A 314 -32.85 41.38 -41.05
CA LYS A 314 -33.09 42.34 -42.13
C LYS A 314 -32.88 41.70 -43.50
N ALA A 315 -33.71 42.17 -44.43
CA ALA A 315 -33.96 41.50 -45.70
C ALA A 315 -32.78 41.57 -46.67
N ARG A 316 -32.78 40.58 -47.57
CA ARG A 316 -31.85 40.38 -48.68
C ARG A 316 -31.88 41.56 -49.65
N ALA A 317 -30.71 42.14 -49.97
CA ALA A 317 -30.54 43.06 -51.10
C ALA A 317 -29.23 42.77 -51.85
N ARG A 318 -29.32 42.70 -53.18
CA ARG A 318 -28.24 42.49 -54.17
C ARG A 318 -28.58 43.38 -55.36
N PRO A 319 -27.77 44.40 -55.69
CA PRO A 319 -26.89 44.39 -56.89
C PRO A 319 -25.49 45.00 -56.57
N SER A 320 -24.32 44.76 -57.18
CA SER A 320 -23.81 44.41 -58.54
C SER A 320 -23.19 45.62 -59.31
N PHE A 321 -21.92 45.48 -59.75
CA PHE A 321 -21.05 46.41 -60.53
C PHE A 321 -20.62 47.70 -59.78
N GLY A 322 -19.44 48.34 -59.98
CA GLY A 322 -18.21 48.15 -60.78
C GLY A 322 -17.42 49.49 -60.82
N ASP A 323 -16.13 49.67 -61.17
CA ASP A 323 -14.97 48.82 -61.49
C ASP A 323 -13.65 49.66 -61.36
N ARG A 324 -12.45 49.03 -61.29
CA ARG A 324 -11.06 49.58 -61.47
C ARG A 324 -10.47 50.68 -60.55
N LEU A 325 -9.26 50.39 -60.01
CA LEU A 325 -7.93 50.97 -60.35
C LEU A 325 -6.89 50.38 -59.38
N SER A 326 -5.95 49.52 -59.82
CA SER A 326 -4.62 49.84 -60.38
C SER A 326 -3.66 50.57 -59.43
N GLN A 327 -2.71 49.84 -58.82
CA GLN A 327 -1.25 50.05 -58.96
C GLN A 327 -0.38 49.11 -58.10
N LYS A 328 0.84 48.86 -58.58
CA LYS A 328 2.03 48.18 -58.00
C LYS A 328 3.25 48.80 -58.73
N PRO A 329 4.54 48.69 -58.32
CA PRO A 329 5.15 48.15 -57.10
C PRO A 329 6.18 49.14 -56.46
N PHE A 330 7.24 48.61 -55.81
CA PHE A 330 8.41 49.29 -55.18
C PHE A 330 8.17 49.87 -53.77
N SER A 331 9.12 49.87 -52.82
CA SER A 331 10.42 49.17 -52.69
C SER A 331 10.84 49.11 -51.20
N VAL A 332 11.67 48.13 -50.82
CA VAL A 332 12.23 47.99 -49.45
C VAL A 332 13.58 48.71 -49.36
N PRO A 333 13.85 49.43 -48.26
CA PRO A 333 15.21 49.43 -47.68
C PRO A 333 15.26 48.80 -46.25
N PRO A 334 16.44 48.34 -45.80
CA PRO A 334 16.58 47.49 -44.62
C PRO A 334 17.11 48.26 -43.40
N GLU A 335 16.53 48.04 -42.21
CA GLU A 335 17.16 48.28 -40.92
C GLU A 335 16.22 47.80 -39.79
N LEU A 336 16.47 46.59 -39.26
CA LEU A 336 16.16 46.13 -37.89
C LEU A 336 16.48 44.62 -37.75
N ASP A 337 17.60 44.20 -38.35
CA ASP A 337 18.22 42.90 -38.07
C ASP A 337 19.35 43.14 -37.05
N ASN A 338 19.62 42.16 -36.20
CA ASN A 338 20.61 42.18 -35.09
C ASN A 338 20.23 42.92 -33.79
N LEU A 339 19.45 42.27 -32.91
CA LEU A 339 19.45 42.61 -31.47
C LEU A 339 19.50 41.39 -30.52
N PHE A 340 20.11 40.28 -30.94
CA PHE A 340 20.47 39.18 -30.03
C PHE A 340 21.81 38.51 -30.41
N LYS A 341 22.90 38.89 -29.71
CA LYS A 341 23.97 37.96 -29.31
C LYS A 341 25.01 38.56 -28.32
N ARG A 342 25.13 37.86 -27.18
CA ARG A 342 26.33 37.65 -26.33
C ARG A 342 26.91 38.81 -25.51
N ARG A 343 27.01 38.56 -24.20
CA ARG A 343 28.30 38.58 -23.50
C ARG A 343 28.52 37.28 -22.71
N LYS A 344 29.74 36.76 -22.77
CA LYS A 344 30.41 35.96 -21.74
C LYS A 344 31.67 36.75 -21.34
N PHE A 345 31.99 36.72 -20.07
CA PHE A 345 33.23 37.16 -19.39
C PHE A 345 33.12 36.57 -17.98
N ASP A 346 34.10 35.90 -17.37
CA ASP A 346 35.30 35.23 -17.90
C ASP A 346 35.40 33.85 -17.20
#